data_AF-A0A914UYX6-F1
#
_entry.id   AF-A0A914UYX6-F1
#
_cell.length_a   1.000
_cell.length_b   1.000
_cell.length_c   1.000
_cell.angle_alpha   90.00
_cell.angle_beta   90.00
_cell.angle_gamma   90.00
#
_symmetry.space_group_name_H-M   'P 1'
#
loop_
_entity.id
_entity.type
_entity.pdbx_description
1 polymer ?
#
loop_
_entity_poly.entity_id
_entity_poly.type
_entity_poly.pdbx_seq_one_letter_code
_entity_poly.pdbx_strand_id
1 'polypeptide(L)'
;QAPYLYYLYQSYGFLESQIAILYVTGFATNVVCSVVSVHLVQRYERRVLCLAFVGMNSISCLIKFSDSYTLLMAGRVMDGFAASLLTMPFHQWYVHEHVTTFDFPKEWIGSTFRRVAVLSGFLSVAAGFVAEFSESTFRITAFPFLIAIPVLIAGGFYMARGWSENRLDPDLRPPFWSQWSRALRTIGQRPIVFLLSAVQSLFESTIY
;
A
#
# COMPACT_ATOMS: atom_id res chain seq x y z
N GLN A 1 6.38 9.41 5.58
CA GLN A 1 5.19 9.55 6.45
C GLN A 1 5.50 9.34 7.93
N ALA A 2 6.20 8.26 8.32
CA ALA A 2 6.45 7.91 9.72
C ALA A 2 6.92 9.06 10.65
N PRO A 3 7.89 9.92 10.29
CA PRO A 3 8.34 10.99 11.20
C PRO A 3 7.29 12.10 11.42
N TYR A 4 6.67 12.61 10.36
CA TYR A 4 5.60 13.63 10.48
C TYR A 4 4.39 13.12 11.25
N LEU A 5 4.09 11.83 11.13
CA LEU A 5 2.97 11.18 11.79
C LEU A 5 3.20 11.03 13.30
N TYR A 6 4.45 10.76 13.70
CA TYR A 6 4.87 10.74 15.10
C TYR A 6 4.76 12.13 15.70
N TYR A 7 5.31 13.13 15.00
CA TYR A 7 5.27 14.52 15.44
C TYR A 7 3.83 15.04 15.55
N LEU A 8 2.95 14.68 14.61
CA LEU A 8 1.52 15.00 14.67
C LEU A 8 0.86 14.45 15.94
N TYR A 9 1.12 13.19 16.27
CA TYR A 9 0.52 12.57 17.46
C TYR A 9 1.10 13.09 18.77
N GLN A 10 2.37 13.46 18.77
CA GLN A 10 2.98 14.16 19.88
C GLN A 10 2.36 15.56 20.07
N SER A 11 2.05 16.27 18.96
CA SER A 11 1.39 17.59 19.01
C SER A 11 -0.03 17.53 19.58
N TYR A 12 -0.72 16.40 19.42
CA TYR A 12 -2.03 16.13 20.03
C TYR A 12 -1.95 15.74 21.52
N GLY A 13 -0.75 15.62 22.09
CA GLY A 13 -0.56 15.30 23.51
C GLY A 13 -0.73 13.82 23.85
N PHE A 14 -0.68 12.92 22.87
CA PHE A 14 -0.72 11.48 23.13
C PHE A 14 0.58 10.98 23.76
N LEU A 15 0.44 9.98 24.63
CA LEU A 15 1.57 9.29 25.26
C LEU A 15 2.33 8.46 24.21
N GLU A 16 3.65 8.31 24.36
CA GLU A 16 4.48 7.49 23.47
C GLU A 16 3.97 6.04 23.35
N SER A 17 3.41 5.49 24.45
CA SER A 17 2.79 4.16 24.46
C SER A 17 1.55 4.07 23.58
N GLN A 18 0.72 5.11 23.54
CA GLN A 18 -0.48 5.18 22.69
C GLN A 18 -0.10 5.32 21.21
N ILE A 19 0.95 6.11 20.93
CA ILE A 19 1.52 6.25 19.60
C ILE A 19 2.04 4.89 19.12
N ALA A 20 2.79 4.16 19.95
CA ALA A 20 3.29 2.84 19.62
C ALA A 20 2.16 1.86 19.26
N ILE A 21 1.06 1.84 20.04
CA ILE A 21 -0.11 1.00 19.74
C ILE A 21 -0.71 1.34 18.39
N LEU A 22 -0.81 2.62 18.02
CA LEU A 22 -1.32 3.05 16.71
C LEU A 22 -0.43 2.56 15.56
N TYR A 23 0.89 2.59 15.71
CA TYR A 23 1.83 2.02 14.72
C TYR A 23 1.67 0.50 14.62
N VAL A 24 1.76 -0.20 15.74
CA VAL A 24 1.64 -1.67 15.80
C VAL A 24 0.32 -2.14 15.19
N THR A 25 -0.79 -1.44 15.48
CA THR A 25 -2.11 -1.79 14.93
C THR A 25 -2.15 -1.63 13.41
N GLY A 26 -1.58 -0.54 12.87
CA GLY A 26 -1.48 -0.34 11.43
C GLY A 26 -0.66 -1.45 10.75
N PHE A 27 0.48 -1.82 11.34
CA PHE A 27 1.32 -2.90 10.84
C PHE A 27 0.66 -4.27 10.92
N ALA A 28 0.11 -4.62 12.08
CA ALA A 28 -0.60 -5.88 12.28
C ALA A 28 -1.76 -6.03 11.28
N THR A 29 -2.52 -4.94 11.08
CA THR A 29 -3.59 -4.90 10.08
C THR A 29 -3.04 -5.12 8.68
N ASN A 30 -1.95 -4.44 8.28
CA ASN A 30 -1.34 -4.64 6.97
C ASN A 30 -0.91 -6.10 6.74
N VAL A 31 -0.27 -6.74 7.72
CA VAL A 31 0.16 -8.15 7.61
C VAL A 31 -1.03 -9.08 7.42
N VAL A 32 -2.07 -8.95 8.24
CA VAL A 32 -3.28 -9.79 8.15
C VAL A 32 -4.00 -9.53 6.82
N CYS A 33 -4.17 -8.27 6.44
CA CYS A 33 -4.87 -7.88 5.23
C CYS A 33 -4.08 -8.24 3.96
N SER A 34 -2.76 -8.33 4.01
CA SER A 34 -1.95 -8.76 2.85
C SER A 34 -2.32 -10.17 2.39
N VAL A 35 -2.65 -11.08 3.31
CA VAL A 35 -3.14 -12.43 2.96
C VAL A 35 -4.52 -12.35 2.30
N VAL A 36 -5.40 -11.50 2.82
CA VAL A 36 -6.75 -11.27 2.29
C VAL A 36 -6.71 -10.61 0.91
N SER A 37 -5.76 -9.68 0.70
CA SER A 37 -5.57 -8.94 -0.55
C SER A 37 -5.25 -9.87 -1.73
N VAL A 38 -4.53 -10.97 -1.50
CA VAL A 38 -4.32 -12.01 -2.53
C VAL A 38 -5.66 -12.61 -2.98
N HIS A 39 -6.56 -12.90 -2.04
CA HIS A 39 -7.88 -13.43 -2.34
C HIS A 39 -8.79 -12.37 -2.99
N LEU A 40 -8.71 -11.11 -2.56
CA LEU A 40 -9.49 -10.00 -3.13
C LEU A 40 -9.14 -9.77 -4.60
N VAL A 41 -7.86 -9.75 -4.95
CA VAL A 41 -7.36 -9.58 -6.33
C VAL A 41 -7.85 -10.67 -7.28
N GLN A 42 -8.17 -11.86 -6.77
CA GLN A 42 -8.68 -12.97 -7.56
C GLN A 42 -10.20 -12.88 -7.80
N ARG A 43 -10.96 -12.28 -6.87
CA ARG A 43 -12.44 -12.27 -6.89
C ARG A 43 -13.03 -10.98 -7.46
N TYR A 44 -12.40 -9.86 -7.14
CA TYR A 44 -12.81 -8.51 -7.52
C TYR A 44 -12.02 -8.02 -8.73
N GLU A 45 -12.59 -7.05 -9.44
CA GLU A 45 -11.91 -6.37 -10.53
C GLU A 45 -10.73 -5.56 -10.00
N ARG A 46 -9.59 -5.67 -10.70
CA ARG A 46 -8.34 -5.05 -10.26
C ARG A 46 -8.41 -3.53 -10.23
N ARG A 47 -9.16 -2.93 -11.16
CA ARG A 47 -9.44 -1.48 -11.19
C ARG A 47 -10.22 -1.03 -9.96
N VAL A 48 -11.27 -1.77 -9.57
CA VAL A 48 -12.08 -1.45 -8.39
C VAL A 48 -11.23 -1.49 -7.12
N LEU A 49 -10.31 -2.47 -7.01
CA LEU A 49 -9.38 -2.54 -5.87
C LEU A 49 -8.40 -1.37 -5.83
N CYS A 50 -7.89 -0.91 -6.98
CA CYS A 50 -7.02 0.28 -7.05
C CYS A 50 -7.79 1.56 -6.69
N LEU A 51 -9.06 1.69 -7.09
CA LEU A 51 -9.90 2.82 -6.70
C LEU A 51 -10.28 2.77 -5.21
N ALA A 52 -10.56 1.58 -4.68
CA ALA A 52 -10.79 1.38 -3.25
C ALA A 52 -9.56 1.79 -2.43
N PHE A 53 -8.35 1.45 -2.89
CA PHE A 53 -7.10 1.91 -2.30
C PHE A 53 -7.03 3.45 -2.22
N VAL A 54 -7.32 4.14 -3.34
CA VAL A 54 -7.31 5.61 -3.39
C VAL A 54 -8.35 6.20 -2.43
N GLY A 55 -9.57 5.67 -2.43
CA GLY A 55 -10.65 6.12 -1.55
C GLY A 55 -10.30 5.95 -0.07
N MET A 56 -9.82 4.76 0.33
CA MET A 56 -9.47 4.46 1.71
C MET A 56 -8.30 5.32 2.22
N ASN A 57 -7.26 5.54 1.40
CA ASN A 57 -6.17 6.46 1.76
C ASN A 57 -6.65 7.89 1.92
N SER A 58 -7.55 8.35 1.03
CA SER A 58 -8.08 9.72 1.09
C SER A 58 -8.89 9.93 2.37
N ILE A 59 -9.77 8.97 2.71
CA ILE A 59 -10.56 8.99 3.95
C ILE A 59 -9.65 8.93 5.17
N SER A 60 -8.64 8.08 5.18
CA SER A 60 -7.70 7.99 6.29
C SER A 60 -6.88 9.26 6.48
N CYS A 61 -6.49 9.94 5.38
CA CYS A 61 -5.85 11.25 5.47
C CYS A 61 -6.77 12.31 6.09
N LEU A 62 -8.08 12.27 5.81
CA LEU A 62 -9.06 13.16 6.46
C LEU A 62 -9.23 12.84 7.94
N ILE A 63 -9.26 11.56 8.31
CA ILE A 63 -9.39 11.11 9.71
C ILE A 63 -8.24 11.63 10.58
N LYS A 64 -7.03 11.80 10.02
CA LYS A 64 -5.85 12.34 10.74
C LYS A 64 -6.03 13.77 11.25
N PHE A 65 -7.06 14.49 10.81
CA PHE A 65 -7.40 15.83 11.31
C PHE A 65 -8.28 15.80 12.57
N SER A 66 -8.83 14.65 12.95
CA SER A 66 -9.64 14.53 14.16
C SER A 66 -8.76 14.31 15.38
N ASP A 67 -9.12 14.90 16.52
CA ASP A 67 -8.39 14.72 17.78
C ASP A 67 -8.82 13.45 18.54
N SER A 68 -9.78 12.68 18.01
CA SER A 68 -10.31 11.49 18.68
C SER A 68 -9.42 10.27 18.47
N TYR A 69 -8.88 9.72 19.57
CA TYR A 69 -8.05 8.51 19.55
C TYR A 69 -8.71 7.32 18.85
N THR A 70 -10.01 7.11 19.06
CA THR A 70 -10.76 6.01 18.42
C THR A 70 -10.85 6.19 16.91
N LEU A 71 -11.02 7.43 16.45
CA LEU A 71 -11.06 7.72 15.02
C LEU A 71 -9.68 7.53 14.39
N LEU A 72 -8.62 7.98 15.07
CA LEU A 72 -7.23 7.73 14.68
C LEU A 72 -6.93 6.23 14.57
N MET A 73 -7.41 5.43 15.52
CA MET A 73 -7.26 3.98 15.49
C MET A 73 -7.99 3.36 14.28
N ALA A 74 -9.22 3.78 14.01
CA ALA A 74 -9.96 3.34 12.82
C ALA A 74 -9.23 3.74 11.53
N GLY A 75 -8.68 4.95 11.48
CA GLY A 75 -7.83 5.42 10.38
C GLY A 75 -6.60 4.54 10.18
N ARG A 76 -5.95 4.07 11.26
CA ARG A 76 -4.81 3.14 11.17
C ARG A 76 -5.16 1.79 10.60
N VAL A 77 -6.32 1.25 10.98
CA VAL A 77 -6.82 -0.01 10.42
C VAL A 77 -7.12 0.17 8.92
N MET A 78 -7.74 1.28 8.53
CA MET A 78 -7.98 1.60 7.13
C MET A 78 -6.69 1.79 6.33
N ASP A 79 -5.71 2.52 6.88
CA ASP A 79 -4.37 2.69 6.28
C ASP A 79 -3.67 1.35 6.11
N GLY A 80 -3.71 0.48 7.12
CA GLY A 80 -3.12 -0.86 7.04
C GLY A 80 -3.76 -1.72 5.96
N PHE A 81 -5.09 -1.70 5.85
CA PHE A 81 -5.79 -2.39 4.77
C PHE A 81 -5.42 -1.82 3.39
N ALA A 82 -5.38 -0.48 3.26
CA ALA A 82 -5.02 0.15 2.00
C ALA A 82 -3.55 -0.14 1.60
N ALA A 83 -2.62 -0.09 2.55
CA ALA A 83 -1.21 -0.44 2.31
C ALA A 83 -1.06 -1.86 1.73
N SER A 84 -1.88 -2.81 2.19
CA SER A 84 -1.87 -4.19 1.69
C SER A 84 -2.31 -4.32 0.21
N LEU A 85 -3.04 -3.33 -0.31
CA LEU A 85 -3.50 -3.24 -1.70
C LEU A 85 -2.60 -2.36 -2.58
N LEU A 86 -1.54 -1.75 -2.05
CA LEU A 86 -0.76 -0.76 -2.80
C LEU A 86 -0.01 -1.34 -4.00
N THR A 87 0.54 -2.55 -3.89
CA THR A 87 1.44 -3.12 -4.92
C THR A 87 0.78 -4.23 -5.72
N MET A 88 0.06 -5.13 -5.04
CA MET A 88 -0.51 -6.35 -5.64
C MET A 88 -1.47 -6.09 -6.81
N PRO A 89 -2.61 -5.38 -6.65
CA PRO A 89 -3.56 -5.17 -7.74
C PRO A 89 -2.94 -4.39 -8.91
N PHE A 90 -2.06 -3.42 -8.64
CA PHE A 90 -1.38 -2.61 -9.65
C PHE A 90 -0.44 -3.45 -10.52
N HIS A 91 0.41 -4.26 -9.89
CA HIS A 91 1.33 -5.15 -10.60
C HIS A 91 0.57 -6.18 -11.43
N GLN A 92 -0.49 -6.76 -10.86
CA GLN A 92 -1.29 -7.78 -11.53
C GLN A 92 -2.06 -7.22 -12.73
N TRP A 93 -2.60 -6.00 -12.62
CA TRP A 93 -3.24 -5.30 -13.74
C TRP A 93 -2.24 -5.07 -14.88
N TYR A 94 -1.07 -4.48 -14.57
CA TYR A 94 -0.03 -4.22 -15.58
C TYR A 94 0.44 -5.49 -16.29
N VAL A 95 0.74 -6.55 -15.53
CA VAL A 95 1.22 -7.81 -16.10
C VAL A 95 0.18 -8.43 -17.04
N HIS A 96 -1.10 -8.40 -16.67
CA HIS A 96 -2.14 -8.94 -17.55
C HIS A 96 -2.33 -8.10 -18.80
N GLU A 97 -2.35 -6.77 -18.70
CA GLU A 97 -2.48 -5.92 -19.88
C GLU A 97 -1.29 -6.12 -20.84
N HIS A 98 -0.08 -6.19 -20.28
CA HIS A 98 1.16 -6.35 -21.03
C HIS A 98 1.26 -7.70 -21.75
N VAL A 99 0.77 -8.78 -21.13
CA VAL A 99 0.88 -10.14 -21.69
C VAL A 99 -0.35 -10.54 -22.49
N THR A 100 -1.55 -10.23 -22.00
CA THR A 100 -2.81 -10.69 -22.62
C THR A 100 -3.30 -9.75 -23.71
N THR A 101 -3.25 -8.43 -23.47
CA THR A 101 -3.81 -7.45 -24.43
C THR A 101 -2.80 -7.12 -25.53
N PHE A 102 -1.55 -6.85 -25.13
CA PHE A 102 -0.53 -6.35 -26.05
C PHE A 102 0.52 -7.40 -26.48
N ASP A 103 0.51 -8.58 -25.85
CA ASP A 103 1.45 -9.69 -26.12
C ASP A 103 2.93 -9.26 -26.19
N PHE A 104 3.34 -8.36 -25.30
CA PHE A 104 4.70 -7.85 -25.26
C PHE A 104 5.68 -8.83 -24.60
N PRO A 105 6.99 -8.76 -24.92
CA PRO A 105 8.00 -9.65 -24.36
C PRO A 105 8.07 -9.56 -22.83
N LYS A 106 7.99 -10.70 -22.14
CA LYS A 106 8.00 -10.77 -20.66
C LYS A 106 9.23 -10.13 -20.01
N GLU A 107 10.34 -10.03 -20.75
CA GLU A 107 11.59 -9.38 -20.31
C GLU A 107 11.40 -7.89 -20.02
N TRP A 108 10.49 -7.21 -20.72
CA TRP A 108 10.25 -5.79 -20.56
C TRP A 108 9.54 -5.46 -19.25
N ILE A 109 8.77 -6.40 -18.70
CA ILE A 109 8.07 -6.25 -17.42
C ILE A 109 9.04 -5.88 -16.30
N GLY A 110 10.16 -6.62 -16.20
CA GLY A 110 11.19 -6.36 -15.19
C GLY A 110 11.87 -5.00 -15.38
N SER A 111 12.07 -4.58 -16.63
CA SER A 111 12.63 -3.27 -16.94
C SER A 111 11.69 -2.12 -16.54
N THR A 112 10.38 -2.27 -16.77
CA THR A 112 9.38 -1.28 -16.39
C THR A 112 9.27 -1.17 -14.88
N PHE A 113 9.19 -2.29 -14.14
CA PHE A 113 9.14 -2.25 -12.68
C PHE A 113 10.38 -1.62 -12.08
N ARG A 114 11.57 -1.83 -12.67
CA ARG A 114 12.80 -1.14 -12.24
C ARG A 114 12.69 0.38 -12.43
N ARG A 115 12.19 0.84 -13.58
CA ARG A 115 11.97 2.29 -13.82
C ARG A 115 10.97 2.87 -12.84
N VAL A 116 9.86 2.17 -12.60
CA VAL A 116 8.83 2.57 -11.63
C VAL A 116 9.45 2.70 -10.24
N ALA A 117 10.22 1.72 -9.78
CA ALA A 117 10.87 1.76 -8.46
C ALA A 117 11.82 2.97 -8.32
N VAL A 118 12.64 3.25 -9.34
CA VAL A 118 13.55 4.40 -9.34
C VAL A 118 12.77 5.72 -9.29
N LEU A 119 11.73 5.86 -10.13
CA LEU A 119 10.88 7.06 -10.15
C LEU A 119 10.14 7.25 -8.83
N SER A 120 9.61 6.18 -8.23
CA SER A 120 8.99 6.22 -6.91
C SER A 120 9.97 6.68 -5.82
N GLY A 121 11.24 6.28 -5.90
CA GLY A 121 12.29 6.78 -5.03
C GLY A 121 12.49 8.29 -5.16
N PHE A 122 12.66 8.79 -6.39
CA PHE A 122 12.77 10.24 -6.64
C PHE A 122 11.54 11.02 -6.17
N LEU A 123 10.33 10.51 -6.46
CA LEU A 123 9.07 11.11 -6.02
C LEU A 123 8.96 11.14 -4.49
N SER A 124 9.44 10.09 -3.80
CA SER A 124 9.45 10.06 -2.33
C SER A 124 10.36 11.13 -1.73
N VAL A 125 11.53 11.36 -2.31
CA VAL A 125 12.45 12.43 -1.88
C VAL A 125 11.81 13.80 -2.13
N ALA A 126 11.26 14.02 -3.33
CA ALA A 126 10.57 15.27 -3.66
C ALA A 126 9.37 15.53 -2.74
N ALA A 127 8.58 14.50 -2.41
CA ALA A 127 7.47 14.60 -1.48
C ALA A 127 7.92 14.99 -0.07
N GLY A 128 9.10 14.55 0.38
CA GLY A 128 9.70 14.99 1.64
C GLY A 128 9.97 16.49 1.65
N PHE A 129 10.58 17.04 0.59
CA PHE A 129 10.80 18.48 0.47
C PHE A 129 9.50 19.27 0.43
N VAL A 130 8.48 18.79 -0.29
CA VAL A 130 7.17 19.43 -0.34
C VAL A 130 6.49 19.41 1.04
N ALA A 131 6.60 18.30 1.78
CA ALA A 131 6.06 18.20 3.13
C ALA A 131 6.71 19.21 4.08
N GLU A 132 8.04 19.28 4.09
CA GLU A 132 8.81 20.22 4.91
C GLU A 132 8.48 21.67 4.59
N PHE A 133 8.45 22.01 3.29
CA PHE A 133 8.10 23.35 2.83
C PHE A 133 6.68 23.74 3.24
N SER A 134 5.74 22.79 3.14
CA SER A 134 4.35 23.01 3.51
C SER A 134 4.17 23.21 5.02
N GLU A 135 4.83 22.40 5.85
CA GLU A 135 4.80 22.56 7.30
C GLU A 135 5.40 23.92 7.72
N SER A 136 6.55 24.30 7.15
CA SER A 136 7.21 25.58 7.46
C SER A 136 6.34 26.81 7.12
N THR A 137 5.54 26.72 6.06
CA THR A 137 4.68 27.82 5.58
C THR A 137 3.39 27.92 6.39
N PHE A 138 2.69 26.81 6.59
CA PHE A 138 1.35 26.80 7.19
C PHE A 138 1.36 26.61 8.71
N ARG A 139 2.50 26.18 9.31
CA ARG A 139 2.65 25.86 10.74
C ARG A 139 1.63 24.84 11.27
N ILE A 140 1.07 24.03 10.37
CA ILE A 140 0.11 22.98 10.69
C ILE A 140 0.75 21.65 10.28
N THR A 141 1.05 20.81 11.26
CA THR A 141 1.68 19.49 11.05
C THR A 141 0.83 18.55 10.19
N ALA A 142 -0.48 18.73 10.16
CA ALA A 142 -1.40 17.92 9.35
C ALA A 142 -1.45 18.33 7.87
N PHE A 143 -0.93 19.51 7.49
CA PHE A 143 -1.11 20.08 6.15
C PHE A 143 -0.52 19.24 5.00
N PRO A 144 0.65 18.58 5.14
CA PRO A 144 1.18 17.69 4.11
C PRO A 144 0.22 16.54 3.74
N PHE A 145 -0.56 16.04 4.70
CA PHE A 145 -1.57 15.00 4.44
C PHE A 145 -2.74 15.54 3.62
N LEU A 146 -3.09 16.82 3.78
CA LEU A 146 -4.14 17.48 3.00
C LEU A 146 -3.72 17.68 1.55
N ILE A 147 -2.44 18.01 1.29
CA ILE A 147 -1.88 18.12 -0.07
C ILE A 147 -1.88 16.75 -0.78
N ALA A 148 -1.72 15.65 -0.04
CA ALA A 148 -1.72 14.32 -0.62
C ALA A 148 -3.11 13.90 -1.17
N ILE A 149 -4.20 14.39 -0.58
CA ILE A 149 -5.58 14.04 -0.98
C ILE A 149 -5.88 14.40 -2.45
N PRO A 150 -5.72 15.66 -2.93
CA PRO A 150 -6.01 16.00 -4.32
C PRO A 150 -5.11 15.23 -5.29
N VAL A 151 -3.85 14.96 -4.92
CA VAL A 151 -2.93 14.15 -5.74
C VAL A 151 -3.44 12.70 -5.87
N LEU A 152 -3.90 12.11 -4.76
CA LEU A 152 -4.50 10.77 -4.74
C LEU A 152 -5.78 10.72 -5.58
N ILE A 153 -6.68 11.70 -5.42
CA ILE A 153 -7.93 11.79 -6.18
C ILE A 153 -7.65 11.96 -7.69
N ALA A 154 -6.69 12.82 -8.07
CA ALA A 154 -6.29 13.00 -9.46
C ALA A 154 -5.74 11.70 -10.06
N GLY A 155 -4.89 10.97 -9.32
CA GLY A 155 -4.41 9.64 -9.72
C GLY A 155 -5.55 8.62 -9.85
N GLY A 156 -6.48 8.62 -8.88
CA GLY A 156 -7.69 7.80 -8.92
C GLY A 156 -8.55 8.08 -10.16
N PHE A 157 -8.73 9.34 -10.50
CA PHE A 157 -9.49 9.74 -11.69
C PHE A 157 -8.80 9.33 -12.99
N TYR A 158 -7.48 9.47 -13.07
CA TYR A 158 -6.70 9.01 -14.21
C TYR A 158 -6.84 7.48 -14.39
N MET A 159 -6.71 6.71 -13.32
CA MET A 159 -6.95 5.26 -13.35
C MET A 159 -8.39 4.93 -13.72
N ALA A 160 -9.36 5.67 -13.19
CA ALA A 160 -10.76 5.47 -13.50
C ALA A 160 -11.05 5.69 -14.99
N ARG A 161 -10.35 6.58 -15.69
CA ARG A 161 -10.58 6.81 -17.13
C ARG A 161 -9.70 5.96 -18.04
N GLY A 162 -8.48 5.66 -17.62
CA GLY A 162 -7.50 4.98 -18.46
C GLY A 162 -7.48 3.47 -18.34
N TRP A 163 -7.93 2.90 -17.21
CA TRP A 163 -7.78 1.47 -16.97
C TRP A 163 -9.01 0.68 -17.43
N SER A 164 -8.76 -0.33 -18.26
CA SER A 164 -9.73 -1.36 -18.64
C SER A 164 -10.12 -2.22 -17.44
N GLU A 165 -11.37 -2.69 -17.44
CA GLU A 165 -11.84 -3.68 -16.48
C GLU A 165 -11.14 -5.00 -16.74
N ASN A 166 -10.38 -5.46 -15.76
CA ASN A 166 -9.53 -6.62 -15.88
C ASN A 166 -9.83 -7.55 -14.69
N ARG A 167 -10.52 -8.65 -15.00
CA ARG A 167 -10.95 -9.67 -14.05
C ARG A 167 -10.23 -10.97 -14.37
N LEU A 168 -9.79 -11.68 -13.34
CA LEU A 168 -9.34 -13.06 -13.53
C LEU A 168 -10.52 -13.92 -13.98
N ASP A 169 -10.32 -14.63 -15.09
CA ASP A 169 -11.28 -15.61 -15.59
C ASP A 169 -11.69 -16.58 -14.47
N PRO A 170 -12.99 -16.91 -14.34
CA PRO A 170 -13.50 -17.77 -13.27
C PRO A 170 -12.79 -19.13 -13.21
N ASP A 171 -12.43 -19.67 -14.37
CA ASP A 171 -11.88 -21.02 -14.53
C ASP A 171 -10.41 -21.14 -14.10
N LEU A 172 -9.70 -20.01 -14.04
CA LEU A 172 -8.29 -19.94 -13.65
C LEU A 172 -8.11 -19.66 -12.14
N ARG A 173 -9.19 -19.62 -11.35
CA ARG A 173 -9.15 -19.31 -9.92
C ARG A 173 -8.78 -20.55 -9.10
N PRO A 174 -7.57 -20.64 -8.53
CA PRO A 174 -7.25 -21.74 -7.63
C PRO A 174 -7.95 -21.49 -6.28
N PRO A 175 -8.50 -22.51 -5.61
CA PRO A 175 -9.11 -22.32 -4.29
C PRO A 175 -8.08 -21.81 -3.28
N PHE A 176 -8.46 -20.86 -2.43
CA PHE A 176 -7.58 -20.18 -1.46
C PHE A 176 -6.72 -21.17 -0.66
N TRP A 177 -7.32 -22.22 -0.11
CA TRP A 177 -6.63 -23.24 0.68
C TRP A 177 -5.56 -24.00 -0.11
N SER A 178 -5.81 -24.26 -1.40
CA SER A 178 -4.83 -24.93 -2.27
C SER A 178 -3.62 -24.04 -2.55
N GLN A 179 -3.80 -22.72 -2.66
CA GLN A 179 -2.69 -21.80 -2.85
C GLN A 179 -1.88 -21.65 -1.58
N TRP A 180 -2.56 -21.52 -0.43
CA TRP A 180 -1.92 -21.35 0.86
C TRP A 180 -1.10 -22.58 1.26
N SER A 181 -1.67 -23.78 1.08
CA SER A 181 -0.95 -25.05 1.31
C SER A 181 0.22 -25.26 0.34
N ARG A 182 0.09 -24.86 -0.94
CA ARG A 182 1.20 -24.88 -1.91
C ARG A 182 2.31 -23.92 -1.52
N ALA A 183 1.97 -22.71 -1.07
CA ALA A 183 2.95 -21.73 -0.62
C ALA A 183 3.72 -22.24 0.60
N LEU A 184 3.03 -22.74 1.63
CA LEU A 184 3.67 -23.34 2.81
C LEU A 184 4.54 -24.55 2.45
N ARG A 185 4.05 -25.43 1.58
CA ARG A 185 4.83 -26.57 1.10
C ARG A 185 6.08 -26.14 0.34
N THR A 186 5.99 -25.08 -0.47
CA THR A 186 7.13 -24.55 -1.24
C THR A 186 8.19 -23.95 -0.32
N ILE A 187 7.76 -23.22 0.72
CA ILE A 187 8.66 -22.65 1.74
C ILE A 187 9.40 -23.77 2.49
N GLY A 188 8.69 -24.85 2.86
CA GLY A 188 9.30 -26.00 3.53
C GLY A 188 10.23 -26.84 2.64
N GLN A 189 9.97 -26.87 1.33
CA GLN A 189 10.77 -27.65 0.37
C GLN A 189 12.00 -26.90 -0.17
N ARG A 190 11.98 -25.56 -0.19
CA ARG A 190 13.06 -24.74 -0.76
C ARG A 190 13.69 -23.86 0.32
N PRO A 191 14.86 -24.26 0.89
CA PRO A 191 15.51 -23.49 1.95
C PRO A 191 15.92 -22.07 1.50
N ILE A 192 16.18 -21.89 0.20
CA ILE A 192 16.48 -20.58 -0.40
C ILE A 192 15.29 -19.61 -0.22
N VAL A 193 14.06 -20.09 -0.41
CA VAL A 193 12.86 -19.23 -0.28
C VAL A 193 12.67 -18.83 1.19
N PHE A 194 12.89 -19.76 2.11
CA PHE A 194 12.84 -19.46 3.54
C PHE A 194 13.91 -18.44 3.95
N LEU A 195 15.15 -18.61 3.49
CA LEU A 195 16.25 -17.68 3.77
C LEU A 195 15.94 -16.28 3.23
N LEU A 196 15.40 -16.19 2.01
CA LEU A 196 15.08 -14.92 1.37
C LEU A 196 13.96 -14.19 2.13
N SER A 197 12.93 -14.92 2.57
CA SER A 197 11.87 -14.36 3.43
C SER A 197 12.42 -13.91 4.78
N ALA A 198 13.30 -14.70 5.42
CA ALA A 198 13.89 -14.34 6.71
C ALA A 198 14.77 -13.08 6.62
N VAL A 199 15.61 -12.99 5.58
CA VAL A 199 16.44 -11.80 5.32
C VAL A 199 15.56 -10.58 5.05
N GLN A 200 14.50 -10.72 4.25
CA GLN A 200 13.56 -9.64 3.99
C GLN A 200 12.84 -9.18 5.27
N SER A 201 12.38 -10.10 6.10
CA SER A 201 11.73 -9.77 7.38
C SER A 201 12.68 -9.07 8.35
N LEU A 202 13.94 -9.51 8.42
CA LEU A 202 14.97 -8.83 9.24
C LEU A 202 15.27 -7.42 8.71
N PHE A 203 15.39 -7.27 7.40
CA PHE A 203 15.62 -5.98 6.77
C PHE A 203 14.45 -5.02 7.01
N GLU A 204 13.21 -5.46 6.78
CA GLU A 204 12.02 -4.66 7.07
C GLU A 204 11.95 -4.29 8.55
N SER A 205 12.29 -5.22 9.46
CA SER A 205 12.35 -4.93 10.90
C SER A 205 13.38 -3.87 11.30
N THR A 206 14.41 -3.62 10.48
CA THR A 206 15.39 -2.55 10.74
C THR A 206 14.98 -1.19 10.18
N ILE A 207 14.06 -1.17 9.22
CA ILE A 207 13.53 0.06 8.60
C ILE A 207 12.41 0.67 9.45
N TYR A 208 11.69 -0.16 10.21
CA TYR A 208 10.57 0.21 11.07
C TYR A 208 10.99 0.42 12.52
#